data_AF-A0A1V2GHE6-F1
#
_entry.id   AF-A0A1V2GHE6-F1
#
_cell.length_a   1.000
_cell.length_b   1.000
_cell.length_c   1.000
_cell.angle_alpha   90.00
_cell.angle_beta   90.00
_cell.angle_gamma   90.00
#
_symmetry.space_group_name_H-M   'P 1'
#
loop_
_entity.id
_entity.type
_entity.pdbx_description
1 polymer ?
#
loop_
_entity_poly.entity_id
_entity_poly.type
_entity_poly.pdbx_seq_one_letter_code
_entity_poly.pdbx_strand_id
1 'polypeptide(L)'
;MLPSQSPAIFTVSRLNQTVRLLLEHEMGQVWISGEISNFTQPASGHWYFTLKDDTAQVRCAMFRNSNRRVTFRPQHGQQVLVRANITLYEPRGDYQIIVESMQPAGEGLLQQKYEQLKAKLQAEGLFDQQYKKPLPSPAHCVGVITSKTGAALHDILHVLKRRDPSLPVIIYPTAVQGDDAPGQIVRAIEMANQRNECDVLIVGRGGGSLEDLWSFNDERVARAIFASRIPVVSAVGHETDVTIADFVADLRAPTPSAAAEVVSRNQQE
;
A
#
# COMPACT_ATOMS: atom_id res chain seq x y z
N MET A 1 -0.73 52.06 39.29
CA MET A 1 -0.79 50.76 40.01
C MET A 1 -0.98 49.67 38.98
N LEU A 2 0.07 48.89 38.71
CA LEU A 2 -0.06 47.67 37.91
C LEU A 2 -0.87 46.67 38.75
N PRO A 3 -1.92 46.02 38.22
CA PRO A 3 -2.65 45.03 38.99
C PRO A 3 -1.69 43.90 39.32
N SER A 4 -1.48 43.66 40.62
CA SER A 4 -0.79 42.49 41.11
C SER A 4 -1.59 41.26 40.67
N GLN A 5 -1.11 40.56 39.64
CA GLN A 5 -1.62 39.23 39.34
C GLN A 5 -1.24 38.33 40.52
N SER A 6 -2.19 38.14 41.44
CA SER A 6 -2.08 37.09 42.44
C SER A 6 -1.82 35.77 41.69
N PRO A 7 -0.79 34.99 42.05
CA PRO A 7 -0.51 33.75 41.37
C PRO A 7 -1.76 32.86 41.46
N ALA A 8 -2.24 32.38 40.32
CA ALA A 8 -3.37 31.48 40.27
C ALA A 8 -2.99 30.18 40.98
N ILE A 9 -3.61 29.89 42.13
CA ILE A 9 -3.36 28.67 42.90
C ILE A 9 -4.26 27.56 42.32
N PHE A 10 -3.64 26.49 41.82
CA PHE A 10 -4.33 25.32 41.28
C PHE A 10 -4.37 24.19 42.31
N THR A 11 -5.51 23.49 42.39
CA THR A 11 -5.53 22.13 42.97
C THR A 11 -4.93 21.15 41.97
N VAL A 12 -4.42 20.01 42.45
CA VAL A 12 -3.86 18.97 41.58
C VAL A 12 -4.87 18.50 40.52
N SER A 13 -6.13 18.30 40.90
CA SER A 13 -7.20 17.93 39.98
C SER A 13 -7.45 18.99 38.91
N ARG A 14 -7.47 20.27 39.31
CA ARG A 14 -7.64 21.39 38.36
C ARG A 14 -6.46 21.47 37.38
N LEU A 15 -5.23 21.26 37.86
CA LEU A 15 -4.04 21.24 37.01
C LEU A 15 -4.14 20.11 35.98
N ASN A 16 -4.39 18.87 36.40
CA ASN A 16 -4.48 17.72 35.49
C ASN A 16 -5.60 17.88 34.46
N GLN A 17 -6.77 18.36 34.89
CA GLN A 17 -7.89 18.64 33.98
C GLN A 17 -7.52 19.71 32.95
N THR A 18 -6.84 20.78 33.37
CA THR A 18 -6.41 21.86 32.47
C THR A 18 -5.39 21.36 31.44
N VAL A 19 -4.40 20.57 31.86
CA VAL A 19 -3.39 19.99 30.95
C VAL A 19 -4.02 19.01 29.98
N ARG A 20 -4.94 18.14 30.44
CA ARG A 20 -5.67 17.22 29.55
C ARG A 20 -6.39 17.97 28.45
N LEU A 21 -7.17 19.01 28.80
CA LEU A 21 -7.93 19.79 27.83
C LEU A 21 -7.02 20.49 26.81
N LEU A 22 -5.87 21.00 27.25
CA LEU A 22 -4.89 21.63 26.36
C LEU A 22 -4.31 20.62 25.37
N LEU A 23 -3.92 19.44 25.83
CA LEU A 23 -3.41 18.37 24.97
C LEU A 23 -4.45 17.90 23.94
N GLU A 24 -5.68 17.66 24.40
CA GLU A 24 -6.79 17.21 23.55
C GLU A 24 -7.18 18.27 22.50
N HIS A 25 -7.12 19.56 22.86
CA HIS A 25 -7.45 20.67 21.95
C HIS A 25 -6.37 20.89 20.89
N GLU A 26 -5.10 20.92 21.28
CA GLU A 26 -4.01 21.31 20.37
C GLU A 26 -3.62 20.19 19.40
N MET A 27 -3.67 18.93 19.83
CA MET A 27 -3.12 17.83 19.02
C MET A 27 -4.19 17.10 18.19
N GLY A 28 -5.44 17.09 18.64
CA GLY A 28 -6.50 16.33 18.00
C GLY A 28 -6.15 14.83 17.83
N GLN A 29 -6.56 14.26 16.69
CA GLN A 29 -6.29 12.88 16.34
C GLN A 29 -4.96 12.76 15.59
N VAL A 30 -4.13 11.81 15.98
CA VAL A 30 -2.79 11.58 15.41
C VAL A 30 -2.59 10.13 14.96
N TRP A 31 -1.63 9.93 14.07
CA TRP A 31 -1.13 8.63 13.67
C TRP A 31 0.28 8.43 14.20
N ILE A 32 0.54 7.29 14.84
CA ILE A 32 1.83 7.01 15.50
C ILE A 32 2.30 5.61 15.09
N SER A 33 3.53 5.51 14.59
CA SER A 33 4.21 4.23 14.40
C SER A 33 5.13 3.96 15.59
N GLY A 34 5.12 2.73 16.09
CA GLY A 34 5.97 2.34 17.21
C GLY A 34 5.93 0.84 17.49
N GLU A 35 6.87 0.40 18.32
CA GLU A 35 6.98 -0.99 18.76
C GLU A 35 6.12 -1.21 19.99
N ILE A 36 5.29 -2.24 19.98
CA ILE A 36 4.52 -2.63 21.16
C ILE A 36 5.44 -3.25 22.20
N SER A 37 5.37 -2.72 23.41
CA SER A 37 5.96 -3.31 24.62
C SER A 37 4.94 -3.36 25.75
N ASN A 38 5.20 -4.17 26.78
CA ASN A 38 4.38 -4.28 27.99
C ASN A 38 2.87 -4.49 27.75
N PHE A 39 2.51 -5.29 26.73
CA PHE A 39 1.10 -5.55 26.40
C PHE A 39 0.39 -6.36 27.48
N THR A 40 -0.79 -5.90 27.90
CA THR A 40 -1.65 -6.55 28.90
C THR A 40 -3.13 -6.46 28.50
N GLN A 41 -3.88 -7.51 28.83
CA GLN A 41 -5.33 -7.60 28.61
C GLN A 41 -6.03 -8.09 29.88
N PRO A 42 -6.50 -7.18 30.75
CA PRO A 42 -7.28 -7.54 31.93
C PRO A 42 -8.66 -8.11 31.59
N ALA A 43 -9.38 -8.62 32.60
CA ALA A 43 -10.72 -9.20 32.45
C ALA A 43 -11.78 -8.24 31.87
N SER A 44 -11.58 -6.92 31.99
CA SER A 44 -12.43 -5.90 31.35
C SER A 44 -12.39 -5.96 29.81
N GLY A 45 -11.36 -6.60 29.25
CA GLY A 45 -11.15 -6.73 27.81
C GLY A 45 -10.54 -5.49 27.16
N HIS A 46 -10.14 -4.48 27.93
CA HIS A 46 -9.30 -3.38 27.42
C HIS A 46 -7.87 -3.84 27.21
N TRP A 47 -7.16 -3.22 26.27
CA TRP A 47 -5.73 -3.44 26.09
C TRP A 47 -4.95 -2.25 26.63
N TYR A 48 -3.87 -2.55 27.34
CA TYR A 48 -2.90 -1.56 27.77
C TYR A 48 -1.52 -2.01 27.32
N PHE A 49 -0.75 -1.09 26.74
CA PHE A 49 0.58 -1.36 26.24
C PHE A 49 1.39 -0.05 26.20
N THR A 50 2.66 -0.14 25.85
CA THR A 50 3.52 1.00 25.59
C THR A 50 3.95 0.96 24.14
N LEU A 51 3.84 2.07 23.43
CA LEU A 51 4.50 2.26 22.14
C LEU A 51 5.84 2.93 22.38
N LYS A 52 6.89 2.43 21.74
CA LYS A 52 8.24 2.98 21.83
C LYS A 52 8.88 3.09 20.44
N ASP A 53 9.83 4.02 20.33
CA ASP A 53 10.85 4.09 19.29
C ASP A 53 12.25 4.00 19.93
N ASP A 54 13.30 4.32 19.19
CA ASP A 54 14.70 4.25 19.66
C ASP A 54 15.01 5.23 20.81
N THR A 55 14.21 6.28 20.97
CA THR A 55 14.49 7.44 21.84
C THR A 55 13.42 7.74 22.87
N ALA A 56 12.18 7.31 22.62
CA ALA A 56 11.01 7.71 23.39
C ALA A 56 9.98 6.59 23.52
N GLN A 57 9.08 6.74 24.50
CA GLN A 57 7.96 5.84 24.72
C GLN A 57 6.71 6.57 25.23
N VAL A 58 5.54 6.00 24.97
CA VAL A 58 4.24 6.51 25.41
C VAL A 58 3.31 5.38 25.84
N ARG A 59 2.56 5.60 26.93
CA ARG A 59 1.55 4.64 27.40
C ARG A 59 0.31 4.70 26.52
N CYS A 60 -0.27 3.54 26.26
CA CYS A 60 -1.41 3.38 25.37
C CYS A 60 -2.53 2.61 26.07
N ALA A 61 -3.76 3.07 25.88
CA ALA A 61 -4.96 2.31 26.22
C ALA A 61 -5.84 2.14 24.98
N MET A 62 -6.39 0.95 24.77
CA MET A 62 -7.34 0.66 23.71
C MET A 62 -8.59 0.01 24.32
N PHE A 63 -9.73 0.68 24.21
CA PHE A 63 -10.97 0.18 24.77
C PHE A 63 -11.50 -1.03 24.00
N ARG A 64 -12.33 -1.84 24.68
CA ARG A 64 -12.82 -3.14 24.19
C ARG A 64 -13.62 -3.02 22.89
N ASN A 65 -14.30 -1.90 22.70
CA ASN A 65 -15.06 -1.67 21.47
C ASN A 65 -14.14 -1.38 20.28
N SER A 66 -12.98 -0.75 20.54
CA SER A 66 -12.00 -0.44 19.51
C SER A 66 -11.17 -1.66 19.15
N ASN A 67 -10.69 -2.42 20.14
CA ASN A 67 -9.81 -3.56 19.89
C ASN A 67 -10.49 -4.73 19.16
N ARG A 68 -11.82 -4.85 19.22
CA ARG A 68 -12.61 -5.81 18.43
C ARG A 68 -12.44 -5.65 16.91
N ARG A 69 -12.02 -4.47 16.44
CA ARG A 69 -11.77 -4.20 15.01
C ARG A 69 -10.36 -4.59 14.56
N VAL A 70 -9.49 -4.92 15.49
CA VAL A 70 -8.11 -5.33 15.19
C VAL A 70 -8.14 -6.79 14.78
N THR A 71 -7.71 -7.07 13.55
CA THR A 71 -7.76 -8.40 12.92
C THR A 71 -6.61 -9.31 13.32
N PHE A 72 -5.65 -8.81 14.09
CA PHE A 72 -4.50 -9.55 14.58
C PHE A 72 -4.38 -9.45 16.10
N ARG A 73 -3.61 -10.38 16.70
CA ARG A 73 -3.29 -10.34 18.12
C ARG A 73 -1.99 -9.57 18.34
N PRO A 74 -2.00 -8.43 19.06
CA PRO A 74 -0.79 -7.66 19.30
C PRO A 74 0.24 -8.46 20.13
N GLN A 75 1.51 -8.32 19.78
CA GLN A 75 2.62 -9.02 20.45
C GLN A 75 3.70 -8.02 20.90
N HIS A 76 4.46 -8.40 21.92
CA HIS A 76 5.66 -7.65 22.31
C HIS A 76 6.68 -7.67 21.17
N GLY A 77 7.34 -6.55 20.91
CA GLY A 77 8.28 -6.42 19.78
C GLY A 77 7.60 -6.14 18.44
N GLN A 78 6.26 -6.12 18.39
CA GLN A 78 5.55 -5.94 17.13
C GLN A 78 5.47 -4.47 16.76
N GLN A 79 5.91 -4.15 15.55
CA GLN A 79 5.74 -2.82 14.99
C GLN A 79 4.30 -2.61 14.51
N VAL A 80 3.68 -1.53 14.97
CA VAL A 80 2.31 -1.16 14.61
C VAL A 80 2.20 0.30 14.18
N LEU A 81 1.18 0.60 13.40
CA LEU A 81 0.68 1.95 13.17
C LEU A 81 -0.67 2.08 13.88
N VAL A 82 -0.80 3.09 14.74
CA VAL A 82 -2.03 3.35 15.49
C VAL A 82 -2.60 4.71 15.15
N ARG A 83 -3.93 4.81 15.12
CA ARG A 83 -4.65 6.09 15.16
C ARG A 83 -5.14 6.32 16.58
N ALA A 84 -4.79 7.46 17.15
CA ALA A 84 -5.03 7.71 18.57
C ALA A 84 -5.30 9.18 18.88
N ASN A 85 -5.96 9.43 20.01
CA ASN A 85 -6.09 10.76 20.59
C ASN A 85 -5.13 10.89 21.77
N ILE A 86 -4.46 12.03 21.87
CA ILE A 86 -3.55 12.34 22.96
C ILE A 86 -4.36 12.82 24.16
N THR A 87 -4.05 12.33 25.36
CA THR A 87 -4.77 12.69 26.57
C THR A 87 -3.87 12.57 27.81
N LEU A 88 -4.44 12.81 28.98
CA LEU A 88 -3.79 12.67 30.27
C LEU A 88 -4.73 11.93 31.23
N TYR A 89 -4.23 10.89 31.89
CA TYR A 89 -4.98 10.14 32.89
C TYR A 89 -5.09 10.95 34.19
N GLU A 90 -6.15 11.74 34.31
CA GLU A 90 -6.33 12.74 35.39
C GLU A 90 -6.06 12.21 36.81
N PRO A 91 -6.48 10.98 37.20
CA PRO A 91 -6.24 10.49 38.56
C PRO A 91 -4.77 10.33 38.92
N ARG A 92 -3.88 10.11 37.93
CA ARG A 92 -2.44 9.93 38.16
C ARG A 92 -1.57 11.02 37.55
N GLY A 93 -2.11 11.85 36.66
CA GLY A 93 -1.33 12.83 35.90
C GLY A 93 -0.48 12.21 34.79
N ASP A 94 -0.75 10.96 34.41
CA ASP A 94 0.06 10.24 33.42
C ASP A 94 -0.31 10.67 31.99
N TYR A 95 0.69 11.11 31.21
CA TYR A 95 0.55 11.29 29.76
C TYR A 95 0.30 9.94 29.07
N GLN A 96 -0.70 9.87 28.20
CA GLN A 96 -1.04 8.65 27.47
C GLN A 96 -1.77 8.95 26.16
N ILE A 97 -1.94 7.93 25.34
CA ILE A 97 -2.78 7.98 24.14
C ILE A 97 -3.91 6.95 24.21
N ILE A 98 -5.08 7.33 23.71
CA ILE A 98 -6.22 6.44 23.54
C ILE A 98 -6.26 5.98 22.08
N VAL A 99 -5.98 4.69 21.87
CA VAL A 99 -5.91 4.09 20.54
C VAL A 99 -7.31 3.72 20.06
N GLU A 100 -7.66 4.16 18.86
CA GLU A 100 -8.96 3.91 18.22
C GLU A 100 -8.90 2.82 17.15
N SER A 101 -7.78 2.74 16.45
CA SER A 101 -7.45 1.71 15.45
C SER A 101 -5.96 1.36 15.51
N MET A 102 -5.66 0.12 15.15
CA MET A 102 -4.30 -0.42 15.11
C MET A 102 -4.17 -1.35 13.91
N GLN A 103 -3.09 -1.19 13.17
CA GLN A 103 -2.69 -2.05 12.06
C GLN A 103 -1.21 -2.42 12.20
N PRO A 104 -0.75 -3.56 11.65
CA PRO A 104 0.68 -3.86 11.58
C PRO A 104 1.42 -2.74 10.83
N ALA A 105 2.60 -2.35 11.31
CA ALA A 105 3.32 -1.21 10.72
C ALA A 105 3.82 -1.47 9.29
N GLY A 106 3.91 -2.74 8.87
CA GLY A 106 4.24 -3.11 7.50
C GLY A 106 3.40 -2.31 6.51
N GLU A 107 2.08 -2.31 6.66
CA GLU A 107 1.17 -1.58 5.77
C GLU A 107 1.33 -0.06 5.84
N GLY A 108 1.60 0.52 7.01
CA GLY A 108 1.74 1.97 7.19
C GLY A 108 3.01 2.54 6.55
N LEU A 109 4.15 1.87 6.75
CA LEU A 109 5.42 2.26 6.13
C LEU A 109 5.36 2.07 4.61
N LEU A 110 4.74 0.98 4.16
CA LEU A 110 4.52 0.74 2.73
C LEU A 110 3.60 1.83 2.16
N GLN A 111 2.49 2.18 2.81
CA GLN A 111 1.64 3.29 2.34
C GLN A 111 2.41 4.61 2.23
N GLN A 112 3.23 4.96 3.24
CA GLN A 112 4.04 6.18 3.20
C GLN A 112 5.05 6.14 2.03
N LYS A 113 5.76 5.03 1.85
CA LYS A 113 6.70 4.84 0.73
C LYS A 113 6.00 4.95 -0.61
N TYR A 114 4.79 4.39 -0.72
CA TYR A 114 3.97 4.46 -1.92
C TYR A 114 3.59 5.90 -2.26
N GLU A 115 3.07 6.67 -1.31
CA GLU A 115 2.70 8.08 -1.54
C GLU A 115 3.92 8.95 -1.87
N GLN A 116 5.06 8.72 -1.20
CA GLN A 116 6.31 9.42 -1.50
C GLN A 116 6.81 9.13 -2.91
N LEU A 117 6.82 7.85 -3.32
CA LEU A 117 7.25 7.45 -4.65
C LEU A 117 6.27 7.96 -5.72
N LYS A 118 4.96 7.88 -5.46
CA LYS A 118 3.92 8.39 -6.36
C LYS A 118 4.13 9.88 -6.61
N ALA A 119 4.27 10.68 -5.56
CA ALA A 119 4.51 12.12 -5.68
C ALA A 119 5.80 12.43 -6.45
N LYS A 120 6.88 11.69 -6.18
CA LYS A 120 8.16 11.82 -6.90
C LYS A 120 8.00 11.56 -8.40
N LEU A 121 7.46 10.41 -8.78
CA LEU A 121 7.33 10.02 -10.20
C LEU A 121 6.31 10.87 -10.94
N GLN A 122 5.26 11.33 -10.25
CA GLN A 122 4.32 12.30 -10.80
C GLN A 122 5.01 13.64 -11.11
N ALA A 123 5.85 14.14 -10.20
CA ALA A 123 6.61 15.37 -10.42
C ALA A 123 7.64 15.25 -11.56
N GLU A 124 8.16 14.04 -11.80
CA GLU A 124 9.01 13.72 -12.95
C GLU A 124 8.22 13.54 -14.27
N GLY A 125 6.88 13.54 -14.23
CA GLY A 125 6.01 13.42 -15.42
C GLY A 125 5.81 11.99 -15.94
N LEU A 126 6.23 10.95 -15.19
CA LEU A 126 6.12 9.56 -15.64
C LEU A 126 4.67 9.08 -15.82
N PHE A 127 3.70 9.80 -15.25
CA PHE A 127 2.28 9.48 -15.34
C PHE A 127 1.57 10.25 -16.45
N ASP A 128 2.26 11.17 -17.14
CA ASP A 128 1.63 12.04 -18.12
C ASP A 128 1.10 11.26 -19.33
N GLN A 129 -0.14 11.55 -19.70
CA GLN A 129 -0.81 10.89 -20.82
C GLN A 129 -0.05 11.03 -22.15
N GLN A 130 0.76 12.09 -22.32
CA GLN A 130 1.54 12.35 -23.53
C GLN A 130 2.63 11.29 -23.81
N TYR A 131 3.10 10.58 -22.78
CA TYR A 131 4.12 9.53 -22.92
C TYR A 131 3.51 8.14 -23.12
N LYS A 132 2.19 7.99 -22.92
CA LYS A 132 1.50 6.71 -23.06
C LYS A 132 1.31 6.35 -24.54
N LYS A 133 1.73 5.14 -24.89
CA LYS A 133 1.67 4.59 -26.24
C LYS A 133 0.27 4.03 -26.51
N PRO A 134 -0.30 4.22 -27.70
CA PRO A 134 -1.53 3.56 -28.07
C PRO A 134 -1.32 2.04 -28.15
N LEU A 135 -2.32 1.27 -27.73
CA LEU A 135 -2.29 -0.18 -27.91
C LEU A 135 -2.49 -0.55 -29.39
N PRO A 136 -1.84 -1.62 -29.89
CA PRO A 136 -2.08 -2.11 -31.23
C PRO A 136 -3.53 -2.62 -31.36
N SER A 137 -4.19 -2.25 -32.46
CA SER A 137 -5.53 -2.74 -32.79
C SER A 137 -5.55 -3.18 -34.26
N PRO A 138 -5.58 -4.49 -34.55
CA PRO A 138 -5.45 -5.59 -33.60
C PRO A 138 -4.00 -5.83 -33.14
N ALA A 139 -3.83 -6.47 -31.97
CA ALA A 139 -2.55 -7.05 -31.58
C ALA A 139 -2.20 -8.26 -32.48
N HIS A 140 -0.90 -8.48 -32.70
CA HIS A 140 -0.36 -9.60 -33.47
C HIS A 140 0.41 -10.59 -32.61
N CYS A 141 0.96 -10.17 -31.46
CA CYS A 141 1.56 -11.09 -30.50
C CYS A 141 1.63 -10.47 -29.11
N VAL A 142 1.07 -11.16 -28.12
CA VAL A 142 1.03 -10.71 -26.73
C VAL A 142 2.17 -11.32 -25.93
N GLY A 143 2.97 -10.48 -25.29
CA GLY A 143 3.90 -10.91 -24.25
C GLY A 143 3.23 -10.90 -22.89
N VAL A 144 3.34 -11.98 -22.11
CA VAL A 144 2.75 -12.07 -20.76
C VAL A 144 3.86 -12.23 -19.73
N ILE A 145 4.05 -11.21 -18.89
CA ILE A 145 5.01 -11.17 -17.80
C ILE A 145 4.25 -11.40 -16.50
N THR A 146 4.27 -12.65 -16.03
CA THR A 146 3.61 -13.06 -14.79
C THR A 146 4.21 -14.37 -14.24
N SER A 147 3.71 -14.83 -13.09
CA SER A 147 4.14 -16.10 -12.49
C SER A 147 3.73 -17.29 -13.35
N LYS A 148 4.65 -18.25 -13.52
CA LYS A 148 4.45 -19.49 -14.30
C LYS A 148 3.31 -20.37 -13.79
N THR A 149 3.02 -20.30 -12.49
CA THR A 149 2.07 -21.19 -11.79
C THR A 149 0.89 -20.43 -11.19
N GLY A 150 0.78 -19.12 -11.45
CA GLY A 150 -0.28 -18.28 -10.87
C GLY A 150 -1.60 -18.37 -11.64
N ALA A 151 -2.72 -18.19 -10.93
CA ALA A 151 -4.06 -18.12 -11.53
C ALA A 151 -4.16 -17.07 -12.64
N ALA A 152 -3.47 -15.93 -12.48
CA ALA A 152 -3.45 -14.85 -13.47
C ALA A 152 -3.03 -15.32 -14.88
N LEU A 153 -2.03 -16.19 -14.99
CA LEU A 153 -1.61 -16.73 -16.28
C LEU A 153 -2.72 -17.60 -16.90
N HIS A 154 -3.34 -18.44 -16.09
CA HIS A 154 -4.45 -19.28 -16.54
C HIS A 154 -5.65 -18.44 -17.01
N ASP A 155 -5.99 -17.40 -16.27
CA ASP A 155 -7.09 -16.48 -16.60
C ASP A 155 -6.84 -15.77 -17.94
N ILE A 156 -5.64 -15.20 -18.12
CA ILE A 156 -5.23 -14.55 -19.38
C ILE A 156 -5.33 -15.54 -20.54
N LEU A 157 -4.71 -16.71 -20.42
CA LEU A 157 -4.69 -17.72 -21.49
C LEU A 157 -6.10 -18.24 -21.82
N HIS A 158 -6.95 -18.39 -20.80
CA HIS A 158 -8.33 -18.82 -20.99
C HIS A 158 -9.14 -17.80 -21.79
N VAL A 159 -9.05 -16.52 -21.43
CA VAL A 159 -9.73 -15.43 -22.13
C VAL A 159 -9.22 -15.28 -23.56
N LEU A 160 -7.90 -15.27 -23.76
CA LEU A 160 -7.30 -15.17 -25.09
C LEU A 160 -7.72 -16.34 -25.98
N LYS A 161 -7.65 -17.57 -25.47
CA LYS A 161 -8.09 -18.77 -26.21
C LYS A 161 -9.57 -18.72 -26.61
N ARG A 162 -10.41 -18.09 -25.78
CA ARG A 162 -11.85 -17.95 -26.05
C ARG A 162 -12.15 -16.84 -27.06
N ARG A 163 -11.46 -15.69 -26.97
CA ARG A 163 -11.77 -14.47 -27.75
C ARG A 163 -10.98 -14.37 -29.05
N ASP A 164 -9.70 -14.73 -29.01
CA ASP A 164 -8.81 -14.72 -30.17
C ASP A 164 -7.81 -15.90 -30.10
N PRO A 165 -8.26 -17.14 -30.40
CA PRO A 165 -7.41 -18.33 -30.34
C PRO A 165 -6.23 -18.29 -31.31
N SER A 166 -6.24 -17.38 -32.29
CA SER A 166 -5.18 -17.22 -33.28
C SER A 166 -4.04 -16.32 -32.81
N LEU A 167 -4.26 -15.55 -31.74
CA LEU A 167 -3.30 -14.59 -31.20
C LEU A 167 -2.12 -15.33 -30.52
N PRO A 168 -0.89 -15.25 -31.07
CA PRO A 168 0.30 -15.81 -30.45
C PRO A 168 0.58 -15.18 -29.08
N VAL A 169 0.90 -16.02 -28.09
CA VAL A 169 1.22 -15.60 -26.72
C VAL A 169 2.63 -16.08 -26.36
N ILE A 170 3.47 -15.15 -25.92
CA ILE A 170 4.82 -15.43 -25.43
C ILE A 170 4.84 -15.17 -23.93
N ILE A 171 5.13 -16.22 -23.17
CA ILE A 171 5.18 -16.14 -21.70
C ILE A 171 6.61 -15.83 -21.29
N TYR A 172 6.76 -14.82 -20.45
CA TYR A 172 7.99 -14.43 -19.77
C TYR A 172 7.83 -14.75 -18.28
N PRO A 173 8.15 -16.00 -17.85
CA PRO A 173 7.87 -16.45 -16.49
C PRO A 173 8.68 -15.64 -15.48
N THR A 174 7.98 -14.98 -14.56
CA THR A 174 8.58 -13.96 -13.69
C THR A 174 8.02 -14.07 -12.29
N ALA A 175 8.85 -13.98 -11.26
CA ALA A 175 8.38 -13.81 -9.90
C ALA A 175 7.63 -12.46 -9.79
N VAL A 176 6.41 -12.48 -9.25
CA VAL A 176 5.53 -11.30 -9.13
C VAL A 176 5.30 -10.87 -7.68
N GLN A 177 6.02 -11.49 -6.74
CA GLN A 177 6.03 -11.16 -5.32
C GLN A 177 7.36 -11.56 -4.69
N GLY A 178 7.67 -10.97 -3.54
CA GLY A 178 8.92 -11.15 -2.82
C GLY A 178 10.05 -10.24 -3.33
N ASP A 179 11.17 -10.28 -2.62
CA ASP A 179 12.26 -9.30 -2.78
C ASP A 179 12.95 -9.36 -4.15
N ASP A 180 12.99 -10.54 -4.78
CA ASP A 180 13.61 -10.73 -6.09
C ASP A 180 12.71 -10.32 -7.26
N ALA A 181 11.40 -10.17 -7.04
CA ALA A 181 10.41 -9.97 -8.10
C ALA A 181 10.65 -8.68 -8.92
N PRO A 182 10.89 -7.49 -8.34
CA PRO A 182 11.14 -6.28 -9.12
C PRO A 182 12.27 -6.44 -10.14
N GLY A 183 13.38 -7.05 -9.72
CA GLY A 183 14.53 -7.27 -10.59
C GLY A 183 14.27 -8.29 -11.71
N GLN A 184 13.35 -9.23 -11.51
CA GLN A 184 12.93 -10.16 -12.56
C GLN A 184 11.93 -9.51 -13.53
N ILE A 185 10.99 -8.70 -13.03
CA ILE A 185 10.04 -7.94 -13.86
C ILE A 185 10.79 -7.01 -14.81
N VAL A 186 11.76 -6.25 -14.30
CA VAL A 186 12.61 -5.36 -15.13
C VAL A 186 13.31 -6.16 -16.23
N ARG A 187 13.98 -7.27 -15.88
CA ARG A 187 14.67 -8.13 -16.84
C ARG A 187 13.73 -8.73 -17.88
N ALA A 188 12.50 -9.09 -17.50
CA ALA A 188 11.52 -9.63 -18.42
C ALA A 188 11.03 -8.58 -19.43
N ILE A 189 10.77 -7.34 -18.97
CA ILE A 189 10.42 -6.22 -19.84
C ILE A 189 11.56 -5.92 -20.82
N GLU A 190 12.80 -5.83 -20.31
CA GLU A 190 13.98 -5.60 -21.15
C GLU A 190 14.19 -6.71 -22.17
N MET A 191 14.05 -7.98 -21.75
CA MET A 191 14.15 -9.14 -22.64
C MET A 191 13.09 -9.12 -23.74
N ALA A 192 11.84 -8.78 -23.40
CA ALA A 192 10.77 -8.68 -24.39
C ALA A 192 11.06 -7.58 -25.43
N ASN A 193 11.53 -6.42 -24.97
CA ASN A 193 11.95 -5.33 -25.84
C ASN A 193 13.16 -5.70 -26.73
N GLN A 194 14.10 -6.49 -26.22
CA GLN A 194 15.26 -6.96 -26.99
C GLN A 194 14.87 -7.98 -28.06
N ARG A 195 13.97 -8.91 -27.74
CA ARG A 195 13.48 -9.92 -28.68
C ARG A 195 12.57 -9.32 -29.75
N ASN A 196 11.80 -8.30 -29.39
CA ASN A 196 10.90 -7.57 -30.29
C ASN A 196 9.94 -8.50 -31.07
N GLU A 197 9.44 -9.53 -30.39
CA GLU A 197 8.51 -10.53 -30.94
C GLU A 197 7.04 -10.21 -30.63
N CYS A 198 6.80 -9.38 -29.61
CA CYS A 198 5.47 -8.99 -29.15
C CYS A 198 5.22 -7.53 -29.48
N ASP A 199 3.97 -7.18 -29.80
CA ASP A 199 3.54 -5.80 -30.04
C ASP A 199 2.76 -5.19 -28.87
N VAL A 200 2.43 -6.00 -27.85
CA VAL A 200 1.89 -5.54 -26.55
C VAL A 200 2.36 -6.46 -25.43
N LEU A 201 2.58 -5.89 -24.24
CA LEU A 201 2.91 -6.64 -23.02
C LEU A 201 1.77 -6.55 -22.02
N ILE A 202 1.41 -7.67 -21.39
CA ILE A 202 0.63 -7.70 -20.15
C ILE A 202 1.59 -7.97 -19.01
N VAL A 203 1.67 -7.04 -18.06
CA VAL A 203 2.48 -7.15 -16.84
C VAL A 203 1.52 -7.17 -15.66
N GLY A 204 1.52 -8.24 -14.88
CA GLY A 204 0.56 -8.31 -13.79
C GLY A 204 0.55 -9.59 -12.98
N ARG A 205 -0.35 -9.61 -12.01
CA ARG A 205 -0.64 -10.75 -11.13
C ARG A 205 -2.09 -10.70 -10.67
N GLY A 206 -2.56 -11.80 -10.09
CA GLY A 206 -3.85 -11.83 -9.40
C GLY A 206 -3.83 -11.01 -8.10
N GLY A 207 -4.95 -11.02 -7.38
CA GLY A 207 -5.07 -10.37 -6.07
C GLY A 207 -4.05 -10.83 -5.03
N GLY A 208 -3.96 -10.09 -3.93
CA GLY A 208 -3.05 -10.37 -2.83
C GLY A 208 -3.12 -9.27 -1.77
N SER A 209 -2.37 -9.45 -0.68
CA SER A 209 -2.13 -8.38 0.29
C SER A 209 -1.30 -7.25 -0.33
N LEU A 210 -1.24 -6.08 0.31
CA LEU A 210 -0.41 -4.97 -0.14
C LEU A 210 1.08 -5.36 -0.26
N GLU A 211 1.55 -6.26 0.60
CA GLU A 211 2.90 -6.83 0.55
C GLU A 211 3.11 -7.70 -0.70
N ASP A 212 2.10 -8.50 -1.06
CA ASP A 212 2.12 -9.35 -2.25
C ASP A 212 2.15 -8.52 -3.56
N LEU A 213 1.56 -7.33 -3.55
CA LEU A 213 1.51 -6.41 -4.69
C LEU A 213 2.71 -5.45 -4.73
N TRP A 214 3.52 -5.41 -3.67
CA TRP A 214 4.53 -4.37 -3.47
C TRP A 214 5.59 -4.33 -4.57
N SER A 215 5.85 -5.46 -5.23
CA SER A 215 6.80 -5.55 -6.34
C SER A 215 6.45 -4.61 -7.51
N PHE A 216 5.17 -4.23 -7.65
CA PHE A 216 4.67 -3.29 -8.67
C PHE A 216 4.69 -1.82 -8.20
N ASN A 217 5.06 -1.59 -6.93
CA ASN A 217 5.34 -0.27 -6.34
C ASN A 217 6.85 0.02 -6.25
N ASP A 218 7.69 -0.74 -6.96
CA ASP A 218 9.13 -0.50 -7.03
C ASP A 218 9.47 0.52 -8.12
N GLU A 219 10.33 1.50 -7.79
CA GLU A 219 10.74 2.55 -8.72
C GLU A 219 11.43 1.99 -9.98
N ARG A 220 12.18 0.89 -9.87
CA ARG A 220 12.86 0.26 -11.01
C ARG A 220 11.86 -0.31 -12.00
N VAL A 221 10.78 -0.93 -11.50
CA VAL A 221 9.70 -1.47 -12.33
C VAL A 221 8.96 -0.34 -13.03
N ALA A 222 8.62 0.73 -12.30
CA ALA A 222 8.00 1.92 -12.87
C ALA A 222 8.84 2.48 -14.04
N ARG A 223 10.15 2.67 -13.84
CA ARG A 223 11.04 3.18 -14.88
C ARG A 223 11.21 2.21 -16.06
N ALA A 224 11.24 0.91 -15.83
CA ALA A 224 11.30 -0.10 -16.90
C ALA A 224 10.02 -0.10 -17.76
N ILE A 225 8.85 0.03 -17.14
CA ILE A 225 7.58 0.18 -17.87
C ILE A 225 7.60 1.45 -18.72
N PHE A 226 7.96 2.59 -18.13
CA PHE A 226 8.05 3.87 -18.84
C PHE A 226 8.99 3.80 -20.05
N ALA A 227 10.17 3.19 -19.88
CA ALA A 227 11.19 3.06 -20.92
C ALA A 227 10.90 1.94 -21.96
N SER A 228 9.87 1.13 -21.76
CA SER A 228 9.51 0.05 -22.68
C SER A 228 9.16 0.61 -24.06
N ARG A 229 9.68 -0.01 -25.13
CA ARG A 229 9.33 0.33 -26.52
C ARG A 229 8.01 -0.32 -26.93
N ILE A 230 7.74 -1.50 -26.41
CA ILE A 230 6.46 -2.22 -26.57
C ILE A 230 5.46 -1.65 -25.56
N PRO A 231 4.22 -1.32 -25.95
CA PRO A 231 3.20 -0.83 -25.04
C PRO A 231 2.88 -1.84 -23.95
N VAL A 232 2.69 -1.37 -22.72
CA VAL A 232 2.48 -2.17 -21.51
C VAL A 232 1.07 -1.95 -20.95
N VAL A 233 0.35 -3.05 -20.79
CA VAL A 233 -0.89 -3.15 -20.03
C VAL A 233 -0.57 -3.65 -18.63
N SER A 234 -0.83 -2.83 -17.61
CA SER A 234 -0.76 -3.27 -16.21
C SER A 234 -2.05 -4.00 -15.83
N ALA A 235 -1.92 -5.14 -15.18
CA ALA A 235 -3.02 -6.01 -14.79
C ALA A 235 -2.80 -6.59 -13.38
N VAL A 236 -2.64 -5.70 -12.39
CA VAL A 236 -2.31 -6.06 -11.01
C VAL A 236 -3.56 -6.04 -10.15
N GLY A 237 -3.89 -7.18 -9.53
CA GLY A 237 -4.93 -7.25 -8.50
C GLY A 237 -6.36 -7.10 -9.01
N HIS A 238 -7.20 -6.39 -8.25
CA HIS A 238 -8.58 -6.02 -8.57
C HIS A 238 -8.75 -4.51 -8.69
N GLU A 239 -9.98 -4.05 -8.97
CA GLU A 239 -10.30 -2.63 -9.22
C GLU A 239 -9.77 -1.66 -8.14
N THR A 240 -9.79 -2.06 -6.87
CA THR A 240 -9.33 -1.26 -5.71
C THR A 240 -7.81 -1.19 -5.54
N ASP A 241 -7.08 -2.11 -6.17
CA ASP A 241 -5.66 -2.33 -5.91
C ASP A 241 -4.82 -1.55 -6.93
N VAL A 242 -4.70 -0.23 -6.73
CA VAL A 242 -3.93 0.63 -7.64
C VAL A 242 -2.47 0.73 -7.20
N THR A 243 -1.55 0.36 -8.10
CA THR A 243 -0.11 0.36 -7.90
C THR A 243 0.59 1.45 -8.73
N ILE A 244 1.87 1.72 -8.47
CA ILE A 244 2.67 2.65 -9.27
C ILE A 244 2.76 2.18 -10.73
N ALA A 245 2.93 0.87 -10.95
CA ALA A 245 2.95 0.28 -12.29
C ALA A 245 1.70 0.65 -13.11
N ASP A 246 0.52 0.71 -12.47
CA ASP A 246 -0.74 1.08 -13.13
C ASP A 246 -0.76 2.54 -13.62
N PHE A 247 -0.13 3.45 -12.87
CA PHE A 247 -0.05 4.85 -13.28
C PHE A 247 0.89 5.04 -14.48
N VAL A 248 1.99 4.31 -14.49
CA VAL A 248 3.04 4.43 -15.51
C VAL A 248 2.73 3.65 -16.79
N ALA A 249 2.00 2.53 -16.67
CA ALA A 249 1.60 1.72 -17.81
C ALA A 249 0.80 2.52 -18.85
N ASP A 250 0.91 2.10 -20.10
CA ASP A 250 0.21 2.71 -21.23
C ASP A 250 -1.31 2.51 -21.09
N LEU A 251 -1.74 1.37 -20.51
CA LEU A 251 -3.12 1.13 -20.11
C LEU A 251 -3.18 0.33 -18.81
N ARG A 252 -4.12 0.69 -17.93
CA ARG A 252 -4.47 -0.10 -16.74
C ARG A 252 -5.69 -0.97 -17.04
N ALA A 253 -5.58 -2.26 -16.79
CA ALA A 253 -6.70 -3.19 -16.74
C ALA A 253 -6.99 -3.57 -15.28
N PRO A 254 -8.27 -3.66 -14.86
CA PRO A 254 -8.64 -3.93 -13.47
C PRO A 254 -8.36 -5.37 -13.03
N THR A 255 -8.18 -6.30 -13.97
CA THR A 255 -7.86 -7.72 -13.71
C THR A 255 -7.03 -8.31 -14.85
N PRO A 256 -6.30 -9.42 -14.62
CA PRO A 256 -5.63 -10.18 -15.68
C PRO A 256 -6.56 -10.58 -16.83
N SER A 257 -7.79 -11.00 -16.52
CA SER A 257 -8.81 -11.32 -17.52
C SER A 257 -9.18 -10.11 -18.36
N ALA A 258 -9.43 -8.96 -17.74
CA ALA A 258 -9.77 -7.73 -18.47
C ALA A 258 -8.62 -7.27 -19.38
N ALA A 259 -7.37 -7.45 -18.94
CA ALA A 259 -6.20 -7.16 -19.78
C ALA A 259 -6.19 -8.00 -21.05
N ALA A 260 -6.48 -9.31 -20.92
CA ALA A 260 -6.63 -10.20 -22.07
C ALA A 260 -7.77 -9.78 -23.00
N GLU A 261 -8.90 -9.31 -22.45
CA GLU A 261 -10.01 -8.81 -23.27
C GLU A 261 -9.61 -7.59 -24.08
N VAL A 262 -8.91 -6.63 -23.47
CA VAL A 262 -8.48 -5.37 -24.11
C VAL A 262 -7.51 -5.62 -25.28
N VAL A 263 -6.61 -6.59 -25.16
CA VAL A 263 -5.62 -6.89 -26.22
C VAL A 263 -6.13 -7.87 -27.28
N SER A 264 -7.24 -8.56 -27.02
CA SER A 264 -7.83 -9.53 -27.95
C SER A 264 -8.75 -8.86 -28.96
N ARG A 265 -8.86 -9.43 -30.17
CA ARG A 265 -9.93 -9.08 -31.11
C ARG A 265 -11.26 -9.54 -30.55
N ASN A 266 -12.31 -8.73 -30.74
CA ASN A 266 -13.66 -9.17 -30.44
C ASN A 266 -14.18 -9.97 -31.65
N GLN A 267 -14.16 -11.30 -31.60
CA GLN A 267 -14.69 -12.16 -32.70
C GLN A 267 -16.22 -12.04 -32.92
N GLN A 268 -16.90 -11.09 -32.28
CA GLN A 268 -18.32 -10.77 -32.46
C GLN A 268 -18.59 -9.54 -33.34
N GLU A 269 -17.57 -8.99 -34.02
CA GLU A 269 -17.75 -8.02 -35.12
C GLU A 269 -17.43 -8.65 -36.49
#